data_AF-A0A9W8VB73-F1
#
_entry.id   AF-A0A9W8VB73-F1
#
_cell.length_a   1.000
_cell.length_b   1.000
_cell.length_c   1.000
_cell.angle_alpha   90.00
_cell.angle_beta   90.00
_cell.angle_gamma   90.00
#
_symmetry.space_group_name_H-M   'P 1'
#
loop_
_entity.id
_entity.type
_entity.pdbx_description
1 polymer ?
#
loop_
_entity_poly.entity_id
_entity_poly.type
_entity_poly.pdbx_seq_one_letter_code
_entity_poly.pdbx_strand_id
1 'polypeptide(L)'
;MSEMSDNTRVILDVGAQVIDLSNLEFAKQWLACYKNDYTTQAIICFSEHNEIIVVNRFGKCLVFLDEAYTRGTDLKLPANYRALITLGTGLTKDQLVQACMRMRKLGKGQTVEFCIPWEIEQKISQLKGTQDIGCREITVSDVLCWVITETCLDLRKAIPLWLNQGVRFSQQREYWRKASKTSDHHDTVTGWAEMFLEDEAQSLDQRYRPHRGQKILNELLDKVDSSMSDAFRSRCDEFGLTELRTSSLQEEQERELSPETE
;
A
#
# COMPACT_ATOMS: atom_id res chain seq x y z
N MET A 1 -2.71 7.23 24.21
CA MET A 1 -4.13 7.44 23.85
C MET A 1 -4.59 8.75 24.48
N SER A 2 -4.21 9.88 23.88
CA SER A 2 -4.69 11.21 24.30
C SER A 2 -6.17 11.34 23.90
N GLU A 3 -7.00 11.82 24.82
CA GLU A 3 -8.44 12.14 24.72
C GLU A 3 -9.18 11.56 23.50
N MET A 4 -9.47 10.26 23.53
CA MET A 4 -10.48 9.71 22.62
C MET A 4 -11.83 10.29 23.01
N SER A 5 -12.36 11.13 22.14
CA SER A 5 -13.62 11.82 22.31
C SER A 5 -14.78 10.80 22.50
N ASP A 6 -15.61 10.96 23.55
CA ASP A 6 -16.63 10.01 24.03
C ASP A 6 -17.63 9.46 22.98
N ASN A 7 -17.68 10.06 21.79
CA ASN A 7 -18.56 9.67 20.70
C ASN A 7 -17.90 8.78 19.63
N THR A 8 -16.62 8.44 19.77
CA THR A 8 -15.92 7.57 18.81
C THR A 8 -16.32 6.11 19.04
N ARG A 9 -16.98 5.52 18.04
CA ARG A 9 -17.54 4.16 18.10
C ARG A 9 -16.89 3.18 17.14
N VAL A 10 -16.09 3.70 16.21
CA VAL A 10 -15.39 2.91 15.20
C VAL A 10 -13.93 3.32 15.20
N ILE A 11 -13.02 2.36 15.16
CA ILE A 11 -11.61 2.58 14.87
C ILE A 11 -11.30 1.84 13.58
N LEU A 12 -10.73 2.58 12.63
CA LEU A 12 -10.26 2.08 11.35
C LEU A 12 -8.74 2.25 11.33
N ASP A 13 -8.01 1.15 11.39
CA ASP A 13 -6.56 1.18 11.24
C ASP A 13 -6.15 1.11 9.77
N VAL A 14 -5.46 2.14 9.31
CA VAL A 14 -5.04 2.30 7.91
C VAL A 14 -3.51 2.36 7.85
N GLY A 15 -2.90 1.29 8.36
CA GLY A 15 -1.46 1.05 8.29
C GLY A 15 -0.65 1.68 9.41
N ALA A 16 -1.27 2.14 10.50
CA ALA A 16 -0.52 2.62 11.66
C ALA A 16 0.26 1.49 12.35
N GLN A 17 -0.05 0.23 11.99
CA GLN A 17 0.42 -1.01 12.61
C GLN A 17 0.28 -0.93 14.13
N VAL A 18 -0.76 -1.54 14.67
CA VAL A 18 -0.77 -1.89 16.09
C VAL A 18 0.23 -3.05 16.28
N ILE A 19 1.53 -2.75 16.32
CA ILE A 19 2.61 -3.76 16.27
C ILE A 19 2.59 -4.68 17.50
N ASP A 20 2.06 -4.19 18.63
CA ASP A 20 2.22 -4.87 19.92
C ASP A 20 0.97 -5.65 20.39
N LEU A 21 -0.16 -5.60 19.67
CA LEU A 21 -1.41 -6.24 20.12
C LEU A 21 -2.14 -6.90 18.95
N SER A 22 -2.64 -8.11 19.18
CA SER A 22 -3.63 -8.72 18.29
C SER A 22 -4.93 -7.91 18.27
N ASN A 23 -5.71 -8.02 17.19
CA ASN A 23 -7.03 -7.39 17.07
C ASN A 23 -7.95 -7.71 18.26
N LEU A 24 -7.85 -8.93 18.79
CA LEU A 24 -8.64 -9.37 19.95
C LEU A 24 -8.17 -8.69 21.24
N GLU A 25 -6.87 -8.59 21.45
CA GLU A 25 -6.30 -7.93 22.64
C GLU A 25 -6.59 -6.44 22.63
N PHE A 26 -6.40 -5.78 21.49
CA PHE A 26 -6.77 -4.37 21.32
C PHE A 26 -8.26 -4.16 21.58
N ALA A 27 -9.13 -4.99 21.02
CA ALA A 27 -10.57 -4.90 21.23
C ALA A 27 -10.96 -5.07 22.71
N LYS A 28 -10.35 -6.01 23.43
CA LYS A 28 -10.57 -6.21 24.86
C LYS A 28 -10.09 -5.02 25.69
N GLN A 29 -8.92 -4.46 25.37
CA GLN A 29 -8.38 -3.29 26.07
C GLN A 29 -9.24 -2.05 25.81
N TRP A 30 -9.67 -1.83 24.57
CA TRP A 30 -10.52 -0.70 24.24
C TRP A 30 -11.90 -0.81 24.91
N LEU A 31 -12.51 -2.01 24.93
CA LEU A 31 -13.74 -2.25 25.68
C LEU A 31 -13.56 -2.01 27.19
N ALA A 32 -12.37 -2.30 27.75
CA ALA A 32 -12.08 -2.05 29.15
C ALA A 32 -12.09 -0.55 29.53
N CYS A 33 -11.87 0.36 28.57
CA CYS A 33 -12.01 1.80 28.79
C CYS A 33 -13.48 2.22 29.04
N TYR A 34 -14.45 1.42 28.60
CA TYR A 34 -15.89 1.67 28.74
C TYR A 34 -16.52 0.89 29.90
N LYS A 35 -15.73 0.36 30.85
CA LYS A 35 -16.22 -0.45 32.00
C LYS A 35 -17.31 0.22 32.84
N ASN A 36 -17.37 1.55 32.86
CA ASN A 36 -18.36 2.33 33.61
C ASN A 36 -19.58 2.76 32.77
N ASP A 37 -19.61 2.44 31.47
CA ASP A 37 -20.71 2.74 30.56
C ASP A 37 -21.60 1.51 30.37
N TYR A 38 -22.78 1.52 31.01
CA TYR A 38 -23.77 0.44 30.88
C TYR A 38 -24.34 0.30 29.46
N THR A 39 -24.10 1.27 28.58
CA THR A 39 -24.62 1.26 27.20
C THR A 39 -23.66 0.64 26.21
N THR A 40 -22.38 0.45 26.52
CA THR A 40 -21.34 -0.01 25.59
C THR A 40 -20.68 -1.28 26.11
N GLN A 41 -21.16 -2.46 25.70
CA GLN A 41 -20.67 -3.73 26.26
C GLN A 41 -20.39 -4.78 25.18
N ALA A 42 -20.18 -4.35 23.93
CA ALA A 42 -19.80 -5.21 22.82
C ALA A 42 -18.77 -4.52 21.94
N ILE A 43 -17.83 -5.29 21.38
CA ILE A 43 -16.92 -4.84 20.33
C ILE A 43 -16.82 -5.89 19.23
N ILE A 44 -16.89 -5.42 17.98
CA ILE A 44 -16.73 -6.23 16.78
C ILE A 44 -15.30 -6.07 16.31
N CYS A 45 -14.58 -7.18 16.12
CA CYS A 45 -13.27 -7.22 15.47
C CYS A 45 -13.11 -8.50 14.65
N PHE A 46 -11.99 -8.64 13.96
CA PHE A 46 -11.64 -9.85 13.22
C PHE A 46 -10.72 -10.75 14.04
N SER A 47 -10.97 -12.06 13.99
CA SER A 47 -10.07 -13.07 14.56
C SER A 47 -8.85 -13.28 13.65
N GLU A 48 -7.88 -14.02 14.17
CA GLU A 48 -6.71 -14.50 13.40
C GLU A 48 -7.09 -15.44 12.25
N HIS A 49 -8.32 -15.96 12.23
CA HIS A 49 -8.85 -16.83 11.18
C HIS A 49 -9.73 -16.07 10.17
N ASN A 50 -9.65 -14.74 10.14
CA ASN A 50 -10.42 -13.86 9.26
C ASN A 50 -11.93 -13.92 9.49
N GLU A 51 -12.37 -14.29 10.70
CA GLU A 51 -13.78 -14.35 11.06
C GLU A 51 -14.20 -13.14 11.90
N ILE A 52 -15.41 -12.63 11.66
CA ILE A 52 -15.98 -11.57 12.48
C ILE A 52 -16.32 -12.16 13.86
N ILE A 53 -15.69 -11.62 14.90
CA ILE A 53 -15.94 -11.98 16.29
C ILE A 53 -16.57 -10.81 17.04
N VAL A 54 -17.46 -11.13 17.97
CA VAL A 54 -18.08 -10.17 18.88
C VAL A 54 -17.62 -10.47 20.29
N VAL A 55 -16.82 -9.57 20.86
CA VAL A 55 -16.35 -9.68 22.24
C VAL A 55 -17.38 -9.00 23.13
N ASN A 56 -18.05 -9.81 23.95
CA ASN A 56 -19.14 -9.45 24.86
C ASN A 56 -20.43 -9.02 24.11
N ARG A 57 -21.61 -9.39 24.62
CA ARG A 57 -22.84 -9.53 23.79
C ARG A 57 -23.96 -8.55 24.09
N PHE A 58 -23.73 -7.53 24.92
CA PHE A 58 -24.80 -6.66 25.40
C PHE A 58 -24.52 -5.18 25.10
N GLY A 59 -25.56 -4.41 24.77
CA GLY A 59 -25.46 -2.97 24.51
C GLY A 59 -25.00 -2.56 23.11
N LYS A 60 -24.59 -1.30 22.98
CA LYS A 60 -24.06 -0.65 21.77
C LYS A 60 -22.68 -1.22 21.45
N CYS A 61 -22.47 -1.54 20.17
CA CYS A 61 -21.23 -2.13 19.70
C CYS A 61 -20.21 -1.06 19.29
N LEU A 62 -18.98 -1.22 19.79
CA LEU A 62 -17.77 -0.66 19.20
C LEU A 62 -17.34 -1.52 18.00
N VAL A 63 -16.61 -0.93 17.05
CA VAL A 63 -16.11 -1.66 15.88
C VAL A 63 -14.65 -1.31 15.67
N PHE A 64 -13.80 -2.33 15.58
CA PHE A 64 -12.40 -2.19 15.22
C PHE A 64 -12.14 -2.95 13.92
N LEU A 65 -11.59 -2.27 12.92
CA LEU A 65 -11.17 -2.84 11.65
C LEU A 65 -9.70 -2.50 11.44
N ASP A 66 -8.87 -3.51 11.24
CA ASP A 66 -7.46 -3.32 10.87
C ASP A 66 -7.30 -3.06 9.35
N GLU A 67 -6.06 -2.85 8.89
CA GLU A 67 -5.77 -2.60 7.49
C GLU A 67 -6.24 -3.76 6.59
N ALA A 68 -5.95 -5.00 6.98
CA ALA A 68 -6.28 -6.21 6.22
C ALA A 68 -7.80 -6.34 6.00
N TYR A 69 -8.61 -5.96 6.99
CA TYR A 69 -10.06 -6.08 6.97
C TYR A 69 -10.79 -4.77 6.68
N THR A 70 -10.07 -3.71 6.28
CA THR A 70 -10.68 -2.52 5.63
C THR A 70 -11.09 -2.78 4.17
N ARG A 71 -10.75 -3.94 3.60
CA ARG A 71 -11.16 -4.39 2.26
C ARG A 71 -12.17 -5.53 2.35
N GLY A 72 -13.26 -5.46 1.58
CA GLY A 72 -14.23 -6.55 1.46
C GLY A 72 -15.31 -6.67 2.55
N THR A 73 -15.13 -6.09 3.75
CA THR A 73 -16.13 -6.22 4.83
C THR A 73 -17.27 -5.20 4.70
N ASP A 74 -18.53 -5.67 4.77
CA ASP A 74 -19.74 -4.85 4.80
C ASP A 74 -20.42 -4.90 6.18
N LEU A 75 -20.11 -3.92 7.03
CA LEU A 75 -20.77 -3.73 8.32
C LEU A 75 -21.72 -2.53 8.22
N LYS A 76 -23.01 -2.76 8.48
CA LYS A 76 -24.01 -1.68 8.53
C LYS A 76 -23.90 -0.91 9.83
N LEU A 77 -23.13 0.18 9.78
CA LEU A 77 -22.92 1.08 10.92
C LEU A 77 -24.08 2.08 11.08
N PRO A 78 -24.52 2.39 12.32
CA PRO A 78 -25.52 3.42 12.57
C PRO A 78 -25.11 4.81 12.07
N ALA A 79 -26.10 5.65 11.77
CA ALA A 79 -25.87 6.96 11.15
C ALA A 79 -25.21 7.97 12.08
N ASN A 80 -25.23 7.77 13.40
CA ASN A 80 -24.67 8.66 14.40
C ASN A 80 -23.26 8.26 14.85
N TYR A 81 -22.64 7.28 14.18
CA TYR A 81 -21.32 6.80 14.57
C TYR A 81 -20.22 7.72 14.06
N ARG A 82 -19.25 8.02 14.94
CA ARG A 82 -17.97 8.63 14.57
C ARG A 82 -16.88 7.57 14.51
N ALA A 83 -16.07 7.64 13.46
CA ALA A 83 -14.87 6.80 13.30
C ALA A 83 -13.60 7.59 13.58
N LEU A 84 -12.67 6.97 14.32
CA LEU A 84 -11.28 7.39 14.38
C LEU A 84 -10.49 6.58 13.34
N ILE A 85 -9.67 7.28 12.56
CA ILE A 85 -8.83 6.70 11.52
C ILE A 85 -7.38 6.87 11.95
N THR A 86 -6.66 5.77 12.16
CA THR A 86 -5.22 5.82 12.44
C THR A 86 -4.45 5.81 11.12
N LEU A 87 -3.53 6.76 10.98
CA LEU A 87 -2.73 6.91 9.76
C LEU A 87 -1.42 6.14 9.86
N GLY A 88 -1.09 5.43 8.79
CA GLY A 88 0.14 4.65 8.64
C GLY A 88 1.21 5.25 7.74
N THR A 89 2.44 4.79 7.88
CA THR A 89 3.49 5.09 6.89
C THR A 89 3.21 4.35 5.58
N GLY A 90 3.47 4.98 4.43
CA GLY A 90 3.19 4.38 3.12
C GLY A 90 1.70 4.36 2.74
N LEU A 91 0.87 5.10 3.49
CA LEU A 91 -0.56 5.19 3.23
C LEU A 91 -0.84 5.89 1.89
N THR A 92 -1.55 5.20 1.00
CA THR A 92 -2.04 5.77 -0.26
C THR A 92 -3.44 6.38 -0.14
N LYS A 93 -3.78 7.25 -1.09
CA LYS A 93 -5.09 7.92 -1.21
C LYS A 93 -6.20 6.89 -1.33
N ASP A 94 -5.98 5.82 -2.08
CA ASP A 94 -7.00 4.80 -2.28
C ASP A 94 -7.22 3.97 -1.01
N GLN A 95 -6.17 3.62 -0.25
CA GLN A 95 -6.33 2.97 1.06
C GLN A 95 -7.10 3.85 2.05
N LEU A 96 -6.75 5.14 2.17
CA LEU A 96 -7.45 6.08 3.06
C LEU A 96 -8.94 6.20 2.68
N VAL A 97 -9.23 6.39 1.39
CA VAL A 97 -10.62 6.51 0.90
C VAL A 97 -11.38 5.21 1.12
N GLN A 98 -10.77 4.05 0.85
CA GLN A 98 -11.39 2.74 1.09
C GLN A 98 -11.77 2.54 2.56
N ALA A 99 -10.89 2.93 3.49
CA ALA A 99 -11.17 2.90 4.92
C ALA A 99 -12.32 3.87 5.26
N CYS A 100 -12.23 5.14 4.86
CA CYS A 100 -13.28 6.14 5.10
C CYS A 100 -14.65 5.69 4.56
N MET A 101 -14.68 5.04 3.39
CA MET A 101 -15.89 4.55 2.75
C MET A 101 -16.58 3.39 3.50
N ARG A 102 -15.95 2.81 4.52
CA ARG A 102 -16.65 1.91 5.47
C ARG A 102 -17.73 2.67 6.24
N MET A 103 -17.53 3.97 6.46
CA MET A 103 -18.57 4.89 6.90
C MET A 103 -19.47 5.26 5.72
N ARG A 104 -20.39 4.36 5.34
CA ARG A 104 -21.28 4.52 4.16
C ARG A 104 -22.18 5.75 4.20
N LYS A 105 -22.41 6.34 5.38
CA LYS A 105 -23.20 7.57 5.58
C LYS A 105 -22.30 8.74 5.99
N LEU A 106 -21.02 8.74 5.60
CA LEU A 106 -20.10 9.85 5.84
C LEU A 106 -20.68 11.15 5.27
N GLY A 107 -20.75 12.19 6.10
CA GLY A 107 -21.38 13.47 5.76
C GLY A 107 -22.93 13.46 5.81
N LYS A 108 -23.54 12.31 6.07
CA LYS A 108 -24.99 12.12 6.28
C LYS A 108 -25.27 11.59 7.70
N GLY A 109 -24.61 12.21 8.68
CA GLY A 109 -24.65 11.86 10.10
C GLY A 109 -23.37 11.22 10.61
N GLN A 110 -22.72 10.36 9.80
CA GLN A 110 -21.44 9.77 10.19
C GLN A 110 -20.30 10.77 9.96
N THR A 111 -19.33 10.74 10.85
CA THR A 111 -18.15 11.62 10.82
C THR A 111 -16.87 10.82 11.02
N VAL A 112 -15.74 11.39 10.58
CA VAL A 112 -14.40 10.82 10.76
C VAL A 112 -13.51 11.81 11.50
N GLU A 113 -12.56 11.27 12.26
CA GLU A 113 -11.51 11.98 12.97
C GLU A 113 -10.19 11.28 12.68
N PHE A 114 -9.11 12.02 12.43
CA PHE A 114 -7.80 11.44 12.11
C PHE A 114 -6.93 11.42 13.36
N CYS A 115 -6.38 10.24 13.66
CA CYS A 115 -5.31 10.05 14.63
C CYS A 115 -3.98 10.03 13.86
N ILE A 116 -3.13 11.01 14.11
CA ILE A 116 -1.88 11.23 13.37
C ILE A 116 -0.72 10.90 14.31
N PRO A 117 0.05 9.81 14.06
CA PRO A 117 1.31 9.55 14.74
C PRO A 117 2.33 10.67 14.50
N TRP A 118 3.29 10.82 15.42
CA TRP A 118 4.29 11.89 15.36
C TRP A 118 5.16 11.84 14.09
N GLU A 119 5.44 10.64 13.58
CA GLU A 119 6.20 10.43 12.35
C GLU A 119 5.49 11.04 11.13
N ILE A 120 4.16 10.90 11.09
CA ILE A 120 3.33 11.42 10.00
C ILE A 120 3.11 12.92 10.17
N GLU A 121 2.92 13.38 11.40
CA GLU A 121 2.86 14.82 11.72
C GLU A 121 4.12 15.55 11.25
N GLN A 122 5.31 14.95 11.43
CA GLN A 122 6.56 15.51 10.90
C GLN A 122 6.57 15.58 9.37
N LYS A 123 6.13 14.52 8.68
CA LYS A 123 6.04 14.52 7.20
C LYS A 123 5.06 15.57 6.68
N ILE A 124 3.90 15.70 7.30
CA ILE A 124 2.90 16.72 6.95
C ILE A 124 3.49 18.12 7.16
N SER A 125 4.18 18.34 8.27
CA SER A 125 4.82 19.62 8.60
C SER A 125 5.92 19.99 7.60
N GLN A 126 6.73 19.02 7.18
CA GLN A 126 7.75 19.18 6.13
C GLN A 126 7.12 19.58 4.79
N LEU A 127 6.01 18.94 4.38
CA LEU A 127 5.31 19.28 3.14
C LEU A 127 4.69 20.68 3.17
N LYS A 128 4.23 21.14 4.34
CA LYS A 128 3.71 22.51 4.52
C LYS A 128 4.82 23.58 4.45
N GLY A 129 6.09 23.20 4.39
CA GLY A 129 7.23 24.14 4.41
C GLY A 129 7.34 24.94 5.71
N THR A 130 6.68 24.48 6.79
CA THR A 130 6.69 25.16 8.08
C THR A 130 7.79 24.52 8.92
N GLN A 131 8.96 25.16 9.01
CA GLN A 131 10.05 24.71 9.90
C GLN A 131 9.78 25.01 11.38
N ASP A 132 8.75 25.81 11.68
CA ASP A 132 8.32 26.03 13.07
C ASP A 132 7.52 24.83 13.57
N ILE A 133 8.14 24.09 14.49
CA ILE A 133 7.59 22.96 15.24
C ILE A 133 6.47 23.43 16.20
N GLY A 134 6.18 24.73 16.25
CA GLY A 134 5.16 25.33 17.10
C GLY A 134 3.95 25.82 16.31
N CYS A 135 2.83 25.14 16.49
CA CYS A 135 1.48 25.75 16.43
C CYS A 135 0.96 26.18 15.04
N ARG A 136 0.95 25.25 14.08
CA ARG A 136 -0.11 25.26 13.05
C ARG A 136 -0.87 23.96 13.13
N GLU A 137 -2.10 24.05 13.62
CA GLU A 137 -3.06 22.95 13.68
C GLU A 137 -3.09 22.22 12.33
N ILE A 138 -2.92 20.89 12.36
CA ILE A 138 -3.02 20.06 11.17
C ILE A 138 -4.48 20.00 10.77
N THR A 139 -4.78 20.50 9.57
CA THR A 139 -6.12 20.45 9.01
C THR A 139 -6.32 19.17 8.21
N VAL A 140 -7.58 18.80 7.97
CA VAL A 140 -7.92 17.67 7.09
C VAL A 140 -7.34 17.86 5.69
N SER A 141 -7.25 19.10 5.19
CA SER A 141 -6.64 19.39 3.89
C SER A 141 -5.16 19.01 3.85
N ASP A 142 -4.44 19.25 4.95
CA ASP A 142 -3.02 18.92 5.05
C ASP A 142 -2.79 17.40 5.01
N VAL A 143 -3.65 16.64 5.70
CA VAL A 143 -3.64 15.16 5.66
C VAL A 143 -3.90 14.66 4.23
N LEU A 144 -4.90 15.21 3.53
CA LEU A 144 -5.21 14.83 2.16
C LEU A 144 -4.05 15.15 1.20
N CYS A 145 -3.43 16.32 1.34
CA CYS A 145 -2.24 16.68 0.54
C CYS A 145 -1.07 15.71 0.79
N TRP A 146 -0.81 15.34 2.04
CA TRP A 146 0.23 14.37 2.36
C TRP A 146 -0.06 12.99 1.74
N VAL A 147 -1.27 12.47 1.90
CA VAL A 147 -1.64 11.15 1.35
C VAL A 147 -1.59 11.13 -0.19
N ILE A 148 -1.99 12.21 -0.86
CA ILE A 148 -1.84 12.34 -2.32
C ILE A 148 -0.35 12.32 -2.71
N THR A 149 0.49 13.03 -1.94
CA THR A 149 1.93 13.05 -2.18
C THR A 149 2.56 11.67 -1.99
N GLU A 150 2.22 10.95 -0.92
CA GLU A 150 2.66 9.56 -0.70
C GLU A 150 2.20 8.64 -1.84
N THR A 151 0.99 8.84 -2.37
CA THR A 151 0.51 8.09 -3.55
C THR A 151 1.37 8.37 -4.79
N CYS A 152 1.74 9.64 -5.03
CA CYS A 152 2.63 9.98 -6.13
C CYS A 152 4.02 9.38 -5.95
N LEU A 153 4.54 9.34 -4.72
CA LEU A 153 5.83 8.70 -4.40
C LEU A 153 5.77 7.19 -4.60
N ASP A 154 4.69 6.54 -4.18
CA ASP A 154 4.45 5.11 -4.37
C ASP A 154 4.38 4.76 -5.86
N LEU A 155 3.58 5.49 -6.63
CA LEU A 155 3.51 5.32 -8.09
C LEU A 155 4.87 5.51 -8.75
N ARG A 156 5.65 6.51 -8.32
CA ARG A 156 7.02 6.73 -8.84
C ARG A 156 7.96 5.56 -8.55
N LYS A 157 7.83 4.89 -7.40
CA LYS A 157 8.59 3.68 -7.07
C LYS A 157 8.19 2.48 -7.93
N ALA A 158 6.94 2.42 -8.39
CA ALA A 158 6.44 1.35 -9.25
C ALA A 158 6.85 1.48 -10.73
N ILE A 159 7.14 2.69 -11.22
CA ILE A 159 7.51 2.92 -12.63
C ILE A 159 8.73 2.10 -13.10
N PRO A 160 9.85 2.00 -12.36
CA PRO A 160 10.97 1.15 -12.75
C PRO A 160 10.55 -0.29 -13.06
N LEU A 161 9.73 -0.90 -12.18
CA LEU A 161 9.24 -2.26 -12.36
C LEU A 161 8.32 -2.35 -13.58
N TRP A 162 7.38 -1.43 -13.72
CA TRP A 162 6.50 -1.33 -14.89
C TRP A 162 7.30 -1.23 -16.20
N LEU A 163 8.36 -0.41 -16.23
CA LEU A 163 9.22 -0.28 -17.39
C LEU A 163 9.92 -1.60 -17.72
N ASN A 164 10.49 -2.27 -16.71
CA ASN A 164 11.17 -3.55 -16.90
C ASN A 164 10.20 -4.61 -17.46
N GLN A 165 9.00 -4.71 -16.87
CA GLN A 165 7.94 -5.57 -17.37
C GLN A 165 7.53 -5.23 -18.81
N GLY A 166 7.46 -3.93 -19.16
CA GLY A 166 7.16 -3.48 -20.52
C GLY A 166 8.24 -3.85 -21.54
N VAL A 167 9.51 -3.64 -21.19
CA VAL A 167 10.67 -4.03 -22.01
C VAL A 167 10.69 -5.55 -22.21
N ARG A 168 10.49 -6.31 -21.12
CA ARG A 168 10.36 -7.77 -21.12
C ARG A 168 9.27 -8.23 -22.08
N PHE A 169 8.06 -7.66 -21.94
CA PHE A 169 6.93 -7.97 -22.80
C PHE A 169 7.25 -7.72 -24.28
N SER A 170 7.91 -6.61 -24.61
CA SER A 170 8.31 -6.30 -25.99
C SER A 170 9.23 -7.37 -26.58
N GLN A 171 10.25 -7.80 -25.81
CA GLN A 171 11.20 -8.83 -26.27
C GLN A 171 10.51 -10.18 -26.45
N GLN A 172 9.74 -10.59 -25.44
CA GLN A 172 9.00 -11.85 -25.43
C GLN A 172 7.97 -11.93 -26.55
N ARG A 173 7.33 -10.81 -26.90
CA ARG A 173 6.41 -10.73 -28.05
C ARG A 173 7.12 -11.03 -29.37
N GLU A 174 8.34 -10.56 -29.56
CA GLU A 174 9.13 -10.88 -30.77
C GLU A 174 9.60 -12.34 -30.79
N TYR A 175 10.01 -12.89 -29.65
CA TYR A 175 10.30 -14.33 -29.53
C TYR A 175 9.07 -15.18 -29.86
N TRP A 176 7.92 -14.80 -29.32
CA TRP A 176 6.64 -15.47 -29.59
C TRP A 176 6.26 -15.41 -31.07
N ARG A 177 6.43 -14.24 -31.72
CA ARG A 177 6.18 -14.07 -33.15
C ARG A 177 7.10 -14.92 -34.01
N LYS A 178 8.37 -15.09 -33.63
CA LYS A 178 9.32 -15.97 -34.30
C LYS A 178 8.94 -17.44 -34.11
N ALA A 179 8.60 -17.86 -32.89
CA ALA A 179 8.16 -19.22 -32.58
C ALA A 179 6.87 -19.59 -33.34
N SER A 180 5.91 -18.67 -33.46
CA SER A 180 4.64 -18.90 -34.15
C SER A 180 4.77 -19.12 -35.67
N LYS A 181 5.90 -18.76 -36.28
CA LYS A 181 6.16 -18.94 -37.71
C LYS A 181 6.85 -20.26 -38.04
N THR A 182 7.39 -20.95 -37.03
CA THR A 182 8.14 -22.20 -37.20
C THR A 182 7.18 -23.37 -36.98
N SER A 183 6.74 -24.03 -38.06
CA SER A 183 5.67 -25.04 -38.02
C SER A 183 6.13 -26.48 -37.72
N ASP A 184 7.31 -26.69 -37.14
CA ASP A 184 7.83 -28.05 -36.91
C ASP A 184 7.90 -28.40 -35.42
N HIS A 185 7.29 -29.53 -35.11
CA HIS A 185 6.85 -29.97 -33.80
C HIS A 185 7.94 -30.71 -33.00
N HIS A 186 7.88 -30.50 -31.67
CA HIS A 186 8.51 -31.23 -30.56
C HIS A 186 9.98 -30.93 -30.20
N ASP A 187 10.97 -30.92 -31.10
CA ASP A 187 12.37 -30.62 -30.72
C ASP A 187 12.66 -29.11 -30.60
N THR A 188 11.72 -28.27 -31.03
CA THR A 188 11.79 -26.81 -30.99
C THR A 188 11.40 -26.23 -29.63
N VAL A 189 10.57 -26.91 -28.83
CA VAL A 189 9.97 -26.34 -27.60
C VAL A 189 11.01 -25.85 -26.62
N THR A 190 12.04 -26.66 -26.36
CA THR A 190 13.14 -26.29 -25.46
C THR A 190 13.92 -25.09 -26.01
N GLY A 191 14.21 -25.06 -27.31
CA GLY A 191 15.04 -24.02 -27.92
C GLY A 191 14.39 -22.63 -27.96
N TRP A 192 13.07 -22.52 -28.15
CA TRP A 192 12.41 -21.22 -28.02
C TRP A 192 12.06 -20.87 -26.57
N ALA A 193 11.81 -21.85 -25.70
CA ALA A 193 11.64 -21.61 -24.27
C ALA A 193 12.92 -21.03 -23.63
N GLU A 194 14.11 -21.49 -24.06
CA GLU A 194 15.40 -20.94 -23.64
C GLU A 194 15.54 -19.44 -23.95
N MET A 195 14.87 -18.93 -25.00
CA MET A 195 14.88 -17.49 -25.30
C MET A 195 14.10 -16.65 -24.29
N PHE A 196 13.22 -17.26 -23.49
CA PHE A 196 12.43 -16.57 -22.45
C PHE A 196 13.10 -16.59 -21.08
N LEU A 197 14.23 -17.28 -20.93
CA LEU A 197 14.97 -17.34 -19.67
C LEU A 197 15.53 -15.97 -19.29
N GLU A 198 15.49 -15.67 -18.00
CA GLU A 198 16.01 -14.44 -17.42
C GLU A 198 16.98 -14.77 -16.29
N ASP A 199 17.89 -13.83 -16.00
CA ASP A 199 18.77 -13.95 -14.86
C ASP A 199 17.94 -13.76 -13.57
N GLU A 200 17.55 -14.87 -12.93
CA GLU A 200 16.75 -14.88 -11.70
C GLU A 200 17.50 -14.29 -10.48
N ALA A 201 18.83 -14.35 -10.49
CA ALA A 201 19.66 -13.89 -9.38
C ALA A 201 20.74 -12.89 -9.83
N GLN A 202 20.88 -11.81 -9.06
CA GLN A 202 22.03 -10.91 -9.20
C GLN A 202 23.29 -11.53 -8.60
N SER A 203 24.42 -11.37 -9.29
CA SER A 203 25.72 -11.68 -8.69
C SER A 203 26.03 -10.74 -7.50
N LEU A 204 26.81 -11.22 -6.53
CA LEU A 204 27.25 -10.40 -5.39
C LEU A 204 27.99 -9.12 -5.84
N ASP A 205 28.75 -9.20 -6.93
CA ASP A 205 29.43 -8.04 -7.51
C ASP A 205 28.44 -6.97 -7.99
N GLN A 206 27.33 -7.37 -8.63
CA GLN A 206 26.28 -6.45 -9.06
C GLN A 206 25.51 -5.84 -7.88
N ARG A 207 25.27 -6.60 -6.80
CA ARG A 207 24.51 -6.15 -5.63
C ARG A 207 25.29 -5.18 -4.74
N TYR A 208 26.59 -5.44 -4.55
CA TYR A 208 27.40 -4.73 -3.55
C TYR A 208 28.42 -3.73 -4.14
N ARG A 209 28.64 -3.70 -5.46
CA ARG A 209 29.56 -2.69 -6.02
C ARG A 209 28.94 -1.29 -5.99
N PRO A 210 29.63 -0.31 -5.39
CA PRO A 210 29.18 1.07 -5.44
C PRO A 210 29.22 1.58 -6.90
N HIS A 211 28.15 2.23 -7.34
CA HIS A 211 27.96 2.88 -8.66
C HIS A 211 27.65 1.98 -9.88
N ARG A 212 27.51 0.65 -9.73
CA ARG A 212 27.09 -0.24 -10.85
C ARG A 212 25.60 -0.60 -10.87
N GLY A 213 24.88 -0.26 -9.80
CA GLY A 213 23.45 -0.52 -9.64
C GLY A 213 22.52 0.52 -10.28
N GLN A 214 23.02 1.36 -11.18
CA GLN A 214 22.18 2.21 -12.03
C GLN A 214 22.19 1.62 -13.44
N LYS A 215 21.04 1.11 -13.88
CA LYS A 215 20.83 0.88 -15.31
C LYS A 215 20.46 2.23 -15.92
N ILE A 216 21.21 2.65 -16.93
CA ILE A 216 20.85 3.84 -17.69
C ILE A 216 19.59 3.49 -18.48
N LEU A 217 18.54 4.31 -18.36
CA LEU A 217 17.27 4.14 -19.08
C LEU A 217 17.46 3.77 -20.56
N ASN A 218 18.44 4.40 -21.20
CA ASN A 218 18.77 4.16 -22.60
C ASN A 218 19.16 2.70 -22.89
N GLU A 219 19.91 2.03 -22.02
CA GLU A 219 20.32 0.63 -22.23
C GLU A 219 19.13 -0.34 -22.19
N LEU A 220 18.09 -0.02 -21.43
CA LEU A 220 16.84 -0.80 -21.39
C LEU A 220 15.99 -0.55 -22.64
N LEU A 221 15.95 0.70 -23.07
CA LEU A 221 15.15 1.17 -24.20
C LEU A 221 15.73 0.79 -25.56
N ASP A 222 17.05 0.59 -25.68
CA ASP A 222 17.72 0.12 -26.90
C ASP A 222 17.26 -1.29 -27.34
N LYS A 223 16.67 -2.05 -26.41
CA LYS A 223 16.17 -3.42 -26.66
C LYS A 223 14.73 -3.45 -27.17
N VAL A 224 14.10 -2.29 -27.36
CA VAL A 224 12.68 -2.14 -27.66
C VAL A 224 12.51 -1.40 -29.00
N ASP A 225 11.42 -1.67 -29.71
CA ASP A 225 11.07 -0.91 -30.91
C ASP A 225 10.92 0.59 -30.61
N SER A 226 11.32 1.42 -31.58
CA SER A 226 11.33 2.89 -31.52
C SER A 226 10.04 3.49 -30.97
N SER A 227 8.88 3.03 -31.44
CA SER A 227 7.58 3.52 -31.01
C SER A 227 7.26 3.25 -29.52
N MET A 228 7.60 2.05 -29.03
CA MET A 228 7.40 1.71 -27.61
C MET A 228 8.45 2.38 -26.72
N SER A 229 9.68 2.52 -27.23
CA SER A 229 10.78 3.20 -26.54
C SER A 229 10.43 4.65 -26.21
N ASP A 230 9.84 5.38 -27.17
CA ASP A 230 9.37 6.76 -26.96
C ASP A 230 8.23 6.84 -25.94
N ALA A 231 7.27 5.90 -25.99
CA ALA A 231 6.18 5.83 -25.01
C ALA A 231 6.70 5.56 -23.58
N PHE A 232 7.66 4.66 -23.45
CA PHE A 232 8.31 4.36 -22.17
C PHE A 232 9.11 5.55 -21.64
N ARG A 233 9.86 6.24 -22.50
CA ARG A 233 10.62 7.45 -22.14
C ARG A 233 9.68 8.57 -21.69
N SER A 234 8.64 8.86 -22.47
CA SER A 234 7.63 9.87 -22.13
C SER A 234 7.01 9.60 -20.75
N ARG A 235 6.69 8.34 -20.45
CA ARG A 235 6.12 7.96 -19.15
C ARG A 235 7.14 8.07 -18.01
N CYS A 236 8.42 7.79 -18.24
CA CYS A 236 9.45 8.00 -17.22
C CYS A 236 9.67 9.50 -16.94
N ASP A 237 9.62 10.33 -17.97
CA ASP A 237 9.78 11.78 -17.87
C ASP A 237 8.61 12.43 -17.10
N GLU A 238 7.37 11.96 -17.31
CA GLU A 238 6.19 12.38 -16.53
C GLU A 238 6.37 12.18 -15.02
N PHE A 239 7.12 11.15 -14.61
CA PHE A 239 7.41 10.83 -13.21
C PHE A 239 8.79 11.35 -12.76
N GLY A 240 9.48 12.13 -13.59
CA GLY A 240 10.80 12.70 -13.30
C GLY A 240 11.87 11.64 -13.02
N LEU A 241 11.80 10.49 -13.70
CA LEU A 241 12.77 9.40 -13.55
C LEU A 241 13.80 9.50 -14.67
N THR A 242 14.94 10.12 -14.36
CA THR A 242 16.12 10.18 -15.25
C THR A 242 17.13 9.06 -14.97
N GLU A 243 17.08 8.46 -13.78
CA GLU A 243 17.96 7.38 -13.35
C GLU A 243 17.15 6.26 -12.68
N LEU A 244 17.43 5.01 -13.05
CA LEU A 244 16.80 3.83 -12.46
C LEU A 244 17.79 3.09 -11.59
N ARG A 245 17.42 2.87 -10.32
CA ARG A 245 18.16 1.97 -9.44
C ARG A 245 17.76 0.53 -9.71
N THR A 246 18.75 -0.35 -9.90
CA THR A 246 18.52 -1.78 -10.15
C THR A 246 17.99 -2.50 -8.92
N SER A 247 18.30 -2.01 -7.72
CA SER A 247 17.83 -2.60 -6.46
C SER A 247 16.30 -2.58 -6.35
N SER A 248 15.64 -1.51 -6.79
CA SER A 248 14.17 -1.40 -6.78
C SER A 248 13.48 -2.28 -7.82
N LEU A 249 14.21 -2.86 -8.79
CA LEU A 249 13.62 -3.69 -9.84
C LEU A 249 13.44 -5.15 -9.42
N GLN A 250 14.23 -5.63 -8.46
CA GLN A 250 14.25 -7.04 -8.03
C GLN A 250 13.72 -7.25 -6.62
N GLU A 251 13.50 -6.19 -5.84
CA GLU A 251 12.95 -6.30 -4.48
C GLU A 251 11.58 -7.02 -4.45
N GLU A 252 10.71 -6.75 -5.42
CA GLU A 252 9.40 -7.40 -5.52
C GLU A 252 9.52 -8.86 -6.02
N GLN A 253 10.47 -9.16 -6.91
CA GLN A 253 10.74 -10.53 -7.37
C GLN A 253 11.32 -11.40 -6.24
N GLU A 254 12.20 -10.85 -5.40
CA GLU A 254 12.70 -11.54 -4.20
C GLU A 254 11.58 -11.71 -3.15
N ARG A 255 10.65 -10.75 -3.03
CA ARG A 255 9.46 -10.84 -2.15
C ARG A 255 8.50 -11.94 -2.56
N GLU A 256 8.24 -12.13 -3.85
CA GLU A 256 7.36 -13.19 -4.35
C GLU A 256 7.94 -14.61 -4.14
N LEU A 257 9.26 -14.74 -4.01
CA LEU A 257 9.94 -16.02 -3.72
C LEU A 257 10.01 -16.33 -2.22
N SER A 258 9.98 -15.31 -1.36
CA SER A 258 10.03 -15.49 0.10
C SER A 258 8.87 -16.24 0.78
N PRO A 259 7.68 -16.50 0.17
CA PRO A 259 6.67 -17.37 0.75
C PRO A 259 6.93 -18.88 0.53
N GLU A 260 7.93 -19.29 -0.27
CA GLU A 260 8.13 -20.71 -0.61
C GLU A 260 9.12 -21.46 0.29
N THR A 261 9.72 -20.76 1.27
CA THR A 261 10.63 -21.34 2.25
C THR A 261 10.21 -21.00 3.67
N GLU A 262 9.09 -21.56 4.13
CA GLU A 262 8.80 -21.86 5.55
C GLU A 262 7.95 -23.13 5.68
#